data_AF-A0A6G6PQJ3-F1
#
_entry.id   AF-A0A6G6PQJ3-F1
#
_cell.length_a   1.000
_cell.length_b   1.000
_cell.length_c   1.000
_cell.angle_alpha   90.00
_cell.angle_beta   90.00
_cell.angle_gamma   90.00
#
_symmetry.space_group_name_H-M   'P 1'
#
loop_
_entity.id
_entity.type
_entity.pdbx_description
1 polymer ?
#
loop_
_entity_poly.entity_id
_entity_poly.type
_entity_poly.pdbx_seq_one_letter_code
_entity_poly.pdbx_strand_id
1 'polypeptide(L)' 'MVVDMKDFNFKIFWNGLSKRERQQFADSANLTVQYVSIHLRYCSRSVSLQTAKRLQKALNTFGIELTLDQIADKFMK' A
#
# COMPACT_ATOMS: atom_id res chain seq x y z
N MET A 1 -9.17 -14.67 -0.55
CA MET A 1 -10.06 -14.15 -1.60
C MET A 1 -9.20 -13.17 -2.37
N VAL A 2 -8.80 -13.49 -3.60
CA VAL A 2 -7.96 -12.59 -4.40
C VAL A 2 -8.78 -11.35 -4.71
N VAL A 3 -8.32 -10.18 -4.25
CA VAL A 3 -9.01 -8.90 -4.51
C VAL A 3 -8.68 -8.48 -5.93
N ASP A 4 -9.70 -8.26 -6.77
CA ASP A 4 -9.48 -7.79 -8.14
C ASP A 4 -8.95 -6.34 -8.12
N MET A 5 -7.94 -6.05 -8.95
CA MET A 5 -7.18 -4.80 -8.90
C MET A 5 -8.05 -3.57 -9.21
N LYS A 6 -9.14 -3.74 -9.97
CA LYS A 6 -10.06 -2.64 -10.29
C LYS A 6 -10.78 -2.10 -9.05
N ASP A 7 -10.91 -2.92 -8.01
CA ASP A 7 -11.65 -2.57 -6.80
C ASP A 7 -10.74 -2.13 -5.64
N PHE A 8 -9.44 -2.48 -5.68
CA PHE A 8 -8.55 -2.09 -4.59
C PHE A 8 -8.28 -0.58 -4.61
N ASN A 9 -8.87 0.14 -3.66
CA ASN A 9 -8.64 1.57 -3.46
C ASN A 9 -7.76 1.80 -2.22
N PHE A 10 -6.47 2.11 -2.45
CA PHE A 10 -5.50 2.34 -1.37
C PHE A 10 -5.92 3.48 -0.42
N LYS A 11 -6.63 4.49 -0.92
CA LYS A 11 -7.17 5.58 -0.09
C LYS A 11 -8.25 5.07 0.86
N ILE A 12 -9.15 4.20 0.39
CA ILE A 12 -10.20 3.57 1.22
C ILE A 12 -9.54 2.66 2.26
N PHE A 13 -8.64 1.78 1.84
CA PHE A 13 -7.86 0.92 2.73
C PHE A 13 -7.21 1.73 3.85
N TRP A 14 -6.41 2.73 3.49
CA TRP A 14 -5.67 3.55 4.45
C TRP A 14 -6.57 4.36 5.39
N ASN A 15 -7.72 4.83 4.90
CA ASN A 15 -8.69 5.55 5.73
C ASN A 15 -9.46 4.63 6.67
N GLY A 16 -9.68 3.36 6.30
CA GLY A 16 -10.30 2.34 7.14
C GLY A 16 -9.43 1.88 8.31
N LEU A 17 -8.10 2.04 8.22
CA LEU A 17 -7.18 1.71 9.30
C LEU A 17 -7.29 2.71 10.47
N SER A 18 -7.30 2.18 11.70
CA SER A 18 -7.07 2.94 12.93
C SER A 18 -5.65 3.52 13.01
N LYS A 19 -5.40 4.43 13.94
CA LYS A 19 -4.05 5.00 14.15
C LYS A 19 -3.00 3.91 14.40
N ARG A 20 -3.34 2.88 15.18
CA ARG A 20 -2.45 1.76 15.50
C ARG A 20 -2.16 0.92 14.25
N GLU A 21 -3.18 0.59 13.48
CA GLU A 21 -3.03 -0.21 12.26
C GLU A 21 -2.25 0.55 11.18
N ARG A 22 -2.42 1.87 11.08
CA ARG A 22 -1.61 2.72 10.19
C ARG A 22 -0.13 2.67 10.55
N GLN A 23 0.19 2.71 11.84
CA GLN A 23 1.57 2.59 12.31
C GLN A 23 2.13 1.20 11.98
N GLN A 24 1.38 0.13 12.31
CA GLN A 24 1.78 -1.24 11.99
C GLN A 24 1.99 -1.47 10.48
N PHE A 25 1.10 -0.92 9.65
CA PHE A 25 1.25 -0.99 8.20
C PHE A 25 2.53 -0.28 7.74
N ALA A 26 2.73 0.96 8.19
CA ALA A 26 3.91 1.74 7.83
C ALA A 26 5.21 1.02 8.25
N ASP A 27 5.26 0.51 9.49
CA ASP A 27 6.40 -0.25 10.02
C ASP A 27 6.65 -1.52 9.19
N SER A 28 5.60 -2.27 8.84
CA SER A 28 5.71 -3.49 8.02
C SER A 28 6.22 -3.21 6.60
N ALA A 29 5.90 -2.04 6.05
CA ALA A 29 6.40 -1.58 4.76
C ALA A 29 7.77 -0.89 4.85
N ASN A 30 8.33 -0.74 6.06
CA ASN A 30 9.51 0.07 6.35
C ASN A 30 9.39 1.50 5.81
N LEU A 31 8.25 2.14 6.12
CA LEU A 31 7.87 3.50 5.73
C LEU A 31 7.38 4.26 6.96
N THR A 32 7.23 5.58 6.85
CA THR A 32 6.58 6.39 7.89
C THR A 32 5.09 6.58 7.58
N VAL A 33 4.25 6.69 8.61
CA VAL A 33 2.82 7.01 8.47
C VAL A 33 2.61 8.30 7.67
N GLN A 34 3.51 9.28 7.86
CA GLN A 34 3.53 10.53 7.11
C GLN A 34 3.79 10.28 5.63
N TYR A 35 4.80 9.48 5.29
CA TYR A 35 5.12 9.14 3.89
C TYR A 35 3.93 8.45 3.21
N VAL A 36 3.29 7.48 3.87
CA VAL A 36 2.11 6.79 3.35
C VAL A 36 0.95 7.77 3.15
N SER A 37 0.73 8.69 4.09
CA SER A 37 -0.37 9.66 4.05
C SER A 37 -0.21 10.75 2.98
N ILE A 38 1.02 11.15 2.67
CA ILE A 38 1.32 12.21 1.69
C ILE A 38 1.48 11.63 0.28
N HIS A 39 2.23 10.54 0.14
CA HIS A 39 2.65 10.05 -1.16
C HIS A 39 1.80 8.89 -1.68
N LEU A 40 1.60 7.86 -0.85
CA LEU A 40 0.93 6.64 -1.29
C LEU A 40 -0.59 6.78 -1.33
N ARG A 41 -1.18 7.50 -0.36
CA ARG A 41 -2.62 7.77 -0.29
C ARG A 41 -3.16 8.38 -1.59
N TYR A 42 -2.38 9.26 -2.22
CA TYR A 42 -2.76 9.94 -3.45
C TYR A 42 -2.04 9.40 -4.69
N CYS A 43 -1.21 8.36 -4.54
CA CYS A 43 -0.34 7.84 -5.61
C CYS A 43 0.38 8.98 -6.34
N SER A 44 0.82 10.00 -5.59
CA SER A 44 1.28 11.29 -6.16
C SER A 44 2.68 11.23 -6.75
N ARG A 45 3.41 10.13 -6.50
CA ARG A 45 4.71 9.84 -7.10
C ARG A 45 4.86 8.35 -7.34
N SER A 46 5.57 8.04 -8.43
CA SER A 46 6.14 6.73 -8.67
C SER A 46 7.06 6.32 -7.52
N VAL A 47 7.00 5.06 -7.09
CA VAL A 47 7.87 4.49 -6.07
C VAL A 47 8.89 3.53 -6.68
N SER A 48 9.98 3.28 -5.95
CA SER A 48 10.97 2.30 -6.39
C SER A 48 10.44 0.87 -6.39
N LEU A 49 11.08 -0.03 -7.15
CA LEU A 49 10.77 -1.47 -7.14
C LEU A 49 10.86 -2.09 -5.75
N GLN A 50 11.85 -1.65 -4.96
CA GLN A 50 12.00 -2.12 -3.59
C GLN A 50 10.81 -1.67 -2.71
N THR A 51 10.35 -0.42 -2.88
CA THR A 51 9.20 0.11 -2.15
C THR A 51 7.91 -0.63 -2.52
N ALA A 52 7.67 -0.88 -3.81
CA ALA A 52 6.51 -1.67 -4.24
C ALA A 52 6.51 -3.09 -3.67
N LYS A 53 7.66 -3.78 -3.65
CA LYS A 53 7.78 -5.12 -3.03
C LYS A 53 7.45 -5.08 -1.53
N ARG A 54 7.90 -4.05 -0.81
CA ARG A 54 7.57 -3.85 0.61
C ARG A 54 6.08 -3.60 0.80
N LEU A 55 5.46 -2.77 -0.05
CA LEU A 55 4.04 -2.49 -0.01
C LEU A 55 3.19 -3.72 -0.30
N GLN A 56 3.58 -4.53 -1.29
CA GLN A 56 2.92 -5.79 -1.60
C GLN A 56 2.91 -6.71 -0.36
N LYS A 57 4.08 -6.90 0.26
CA LYS A 57 4.21 -7.73 1.46
C LYS A 57 3.37 -7.21 2.63
N ALA A 58 3.39 -5.89 2.85
CA ALA A 58 2.59 -5.24 3.88
C ALA A 58 1.08 -5.44 3.64
N LEU A 59 0.61 -5.22 2.40
CA LEU A 59 -0.78 -5.43 2.03
C LEU A 59 -1.22 -6.88 2.22
N ASN A 60 -0.38 -7.85 1.81
CA ASN A 60 -0.65 -9.27 2.02
C ASN A 60 -0.74 -9.62 3.52
N THR A 61 0.07 -8.98 4.36
CA THR A 61 0.03 -9.17 5.83
C THR A 61 -1.30 -8.68 6.43
N PHE A 62 -1.91 -7.68 5.80
CA PHE A 62 -3.22 -7.14 6.16
C PHE A 62 -4.39 -7.85 5.46
N GLY A 63 -4.14 -9.01 4.83
CA GLY A 63 -5.15 -9.81 4.15
C GLY A 63 -5.55 -9.31 2.76
N ILE A 64 -4.85 -8.30 2.23
CA ILE A 64 -5.03 -7.79 0.88
C ILE A 64 -4.05 -8.49 -0.04
N GLU A 65 -4.48 -9.59 -0.67
CA GLU A 65 -3.65 -10.39 -1.57
C GLU A 65 -3.52 -9.71 -2.93
N LEU A 66 -2.41 -8.99 -3.15
CA LEU A 66 -2.08 -8.34 -4.42
C LEU A 66 -0.75 -8.86 -4.98
N THR A 67 -0.67 -8.97 -6.30
CA THR A 67 0.57 -9.31 -7.02
C THR A 67 1.48 -8.09 -7.16
N LEU A 68 2.76 -8.33 -7.44
CA LEU A 68 3.72 -7.23 -7.63
C LEU A 68 3.38 -6.40 -8.87
N ASP A 69 2.93 -7.02 -9.96
CA ASP A 69 2.46 -6.31 -11.17
C ASP A 69 1.29 -5.39 -10.84
N GLN A 70 0.38 -5.81 -9.96
CA GLN A 70 -0.73 -4.99 -9.53
C GLN A 70 -0.29 -3.76 -8.72
N ILE A 71 0.71 -3.92 -7.85
CA ILE A 71 1.31 -2.79 -7.13
C ILE A 71 2.09 -1.88 -8.09
N ALA A 72 2.80 -2.45 -9.06
CA ALA A 72 3.59 -1.69 -10.04
C ALA A 72 2.70 -0.80 -10.91
N ASP A 73 1.59 -1.31 -11.46
CA ASP A 73 0.66 -0.52 -12.28
C ASP A 73 0.15 0.73 -11.56
N LYS A 74 0.00 0.64 -10.24
CA LYS A 74 -0.62 1.69 -9.43
C LYS A 74 0.36 2.70 -8.86
N PHE A 75 1.56 2.24 -8.49
CA PHE A 75 2.54 3.06 -7.80
C PHE A 75 3.80 3.33 -8.61
N MET A 76 3.93 2.85 -9.85
CA MET A 76 5.14 3.06 -10.68
C MET A 76 4.89 3.72 -12.03
N LYS A 77 3.66 4.16 -12.31
CA LYS A 77 3.35 4.99 -13.49
C LYS A 77 3.97 6.38 -13.38
#